data_AF-A0A031JWI1-F1
#
_entry.id   AF-A0A031JWI1-F1
#
_cell.length_a   1.000
_cell.length_b   1.000
_cell.length_c   1.000
_cell.angle_alpha   90.00
_cell.angle_beta   90.00
_cell.angle_gamma   90.00
#
_symmetry.space_group_name_H-M   'P 1'
#
loop_
_entity.id
_entity.type
_entity.pdbx_description
1 polymer ?
#
loop_
_entity_poly.entity_id
_entity_poly.type
_entity_poly.pdbx_seq_one_letter_code
_entity_poly.pdbx_strand_id
1 'polypeptide(L)'
;MATSGQPGPGDKAAGGAYPTRQPSRWKRNVILLVLLAAVLGLGWMWRGLREEALVGAAYGARIGCVCRFVSQRPMDLCEGDLKVAGLAGAGRWVSLSEDADTRTVRASVPLLAKQSADFDPARGCRLEPWQD
;
A
#
# COMPACT_ATOMS: atom_id res chain seq x y z
N MET A 1 -73.29 42.69 -22.65
CA MET A 1 -73.48 41.48 -21.83
C MET A 1 -72.11 40.84 -21.67
N ALA A 2 -71.66 40.70 -20.43
CA ALA A 2 -70.34 40.21 -20.05
C ALA A 2 -70.34 38.68 -19.92
N THR A 3 -69.24 38.02 -20.29
CA THR A 3 -68.80 36.78 -19.64
C THR A 3 -67.28 36.78 -19.49
N SER A 4 -66.84 36.92 -18.25
CA SER A 4 -65.50 36.68 -17.74
C SER A 4 -65.29 35.17 -17.53
N GLY A 5 -64.27 34.58 -18.15
CA GLY A 5 -63.79 33.24 -17.82
C GLY A 5 -62.69 33.29 -16.76
N GLN A 6 -62.94 32.72 -15.58
CA GLN A 6 -61.98 32.65 -14.47
C GLN A 6 -60.80 31.68 -14.74
N PRO A 7 -59.65 31.87 -14.07
CA PRO A 7 -58.52 30.95 -14.12
C PRO A 7 -58.76 29.70 -13.28
N GLY A 8 -58.38 28.53 -13.82
CA GLY A 8 -58.54 27.22 -13.19
C GLY A 8 -57.58 26.96 -12.01
N PRO A 9 -57.98 26.13 -11.04
CA PRO A 9 -57.17 25.79 -9.86
C PRO A 9 -56.28 24.57 -10.13
N GLY A 10 -54.97 24.74 -9.93
CA GLY A 10 -53.93 23.75 -10.26
C GLY A 10 -53.11 24.30 -11.42
N ASP A 11 -51.86 24.72 -11.23
CA ASP A 11 -50.80 23.75 -11.00
C ASP A 11 -49.68 24.26 -10.09
N LYS A 12 -49.14 23.30 -9.36
CA LYS A 12 -48.22 23.45 -8.24
C LYS A 12 -46.83 23.87 -8.70
N ALA A 13 -46.19 24.70 -7.87
CA ALA A 13 -44.74 24.88 -7.84
C ALA A 13 -44.02 23.52 -7.83
N ALA A 14 -43.07 23.32 -8.75
CA ALA A 14 -42.11 22.23 -8.68
C ALA A 14 -40.75 22.78 -9.13
N GLY A 15 -39.79 22.71 -8.20
CA GLY A 15 -38.46 23.30 -8.32
C GLY A 15 -37.70 22.82 -9.55
N GLY A 16 -36.85 23.70 -10.06
CA GLY A 16 -35.90 23.38 -11.12
C GLY A 16 -35.06 22.18 -10.71
N ALA A 17 -35.38 21.03 -11.28
CA ALA A 17 -34.55 19.84 -11.20
C ALA A 17 -33.21 20.17 -11.86
N TYR A 18 -32.14 20.21 -11.07
CA TYR A 18 -30.79 20.28 -11.62
C TYR A 18 -30.61 19.13 -12.60
N PRO A 19 -30.25 19.38 -13.89
CA PRO A 19 -29.96 18.31 -14.80
C PRO A 19 -28.67 17.64 -14.32
N THR A 20 -28.82 16.53 -13.60
CA THR A 20 -27.70 15.61 -13.37
C THR A 20 -27.32 15.07 -14.75
N ARG A 21 -26.28 15.67 -15.34
CA ARG A 21 -25.74 15.29 -16.63
C ARG A 21 -25.32 13.82 -16.55
N GLN A 22 -26.22 12.94 -16.98
CA GLN A 22 -25.98 11.50 -17.06
C GLN A 22 -24.67 11.31 -17.84
N PRO A 23 -23.60 10.78 -17.22
CA PRO A 23 -22.39 10.49 -17.98
C PRO A 23 -22.79 9.48 -19.05
N SER A 24 -22.53 9.84 -20.31
CA SER A 24 -22.76 8.97 -21.46
C SER A 24 -22.34 7.54 -21.10
N ARG A 25 -23.27 6.59 -21.24
CA ARG A 25 -23.04 5.17 -20.87
C ARG A 25 -21.74 4.63 -21.45
N TRP A 26 -21.32 5.14 -22.61
CA TRP A 26 -20.03 4.85 -23.24
C TRP A 26 -18.83 5.32 -22.42
N LYS A 27 -18.83 6.57 -21.91
CA LYS A 27 -17.75 7.07 -21.04
C LYS A 27 -17.63 6.24 -19.77
N ARG A 28 -18.77 5.87 -19.17
CA ARG A 28 -18.78 4.98 -17.99
C ARG A 28 -18.18 3.61 -18.31
N ASN A 29 -18.56 3.01 -19.44
CA ASN A 29 -18.05 1.69 -19.83
C ASN A 29 -16.55 1.73 -20.16
N VAL A 30 -16.06 2.81 -20.78
CA VAL A 30 -14.61 3.01 -21.02
C VAL A 30 -13.86 3.12 -19.69
N ILE A 31 -14.36 3.90 -18.73
CA ILE A 31 -13.75 4.01 -17.40
C ILE A 31 -13.71 2.64 -16.71
N LEU A 32 -14.79 1.86 -16.79
CA LEU A 32 -14.84 0.51 -16.21
C LEU A 32 -13.82 -0.43 -16.87
N LEU A 33 -13.67 -0.38 -18.19
CA LEU A 33 -12.67 -1.19 -18.90
C LEU A 33 -11.25 -0.80 -18.53
N VAL A 34 -10.95 0.50 -18.41
CA VAL A 34 -9.63 0.98 -17.97
C VAL A 34 -9.33 0.52 -16.55
N LEU A 35 -10.30 0.63 -15.63
CA LEU A 35 -10.15 0.13 -14.27
C LEU A 35 -9.90 -1.37 -14.23
N LEU A 36 -10.65 -2.15 -15.01
CA LEU A 36 -10.47 -3.60 -15.10
C LEU A 36 -9.07 -3.95 -15.62
N ALA A 37 -8.62 -3.31 -16.69
CA ALA A 37 -7.29 -3.51 -17.24
C ALA A 37 -6.19 -3.12 -16.25
N ALA A 38 -6.37 -2.03 -15.50
CA ALA A 38 -5.43 -1.60 -14.47
C ALA A 38 -5.34 -2.64 -13.33
N VAL A 39 -6.46 -3.18 -12.86
CA VAL A 39 -6.48 -4.22 -11.82
C VAL A 39 -5.80 -5.51 -12.30
N LEU A 40 -6.07 -5.94 -13.54
CA LEU A 40 -5.42 -7.12 -14.12
C LEU A 40 -3.92 -6.93 -14.30
N GLY A 41 -3.50 -5.77 -14.80
CA GLY A 41 -2.09 -5.41 -14.95
C GLY A 41 -1.37 -5.35 -13.60
N LEU A 42 -2.00 -4.76 -12.58
CA LEU A 42 -1.46 -4.70 -11.23
C LEU A 42 -1.33 -6.09 -10.63
N GLY A 43 -2.34 -6.96 -10.78
CA GLY A 43 -2.30 -8.34 -10.33
C GLY A 43 -1.17 -9.16 -10.98
N TRP A 44 -0.90 -8.92 -12.26
CA TRP A 44 0.20 -9.57 -12.98
C TRP A 44 1.58 -9.17 -12.43
N MET A 45 1.78 -7.86 -12.22
CA MET A 45 3.05 -7.33 -11.69
C MET A 45 3.24 -7.58 -10.19
N TRP A 46 2.14 -7.82 -9.47
CA TRP A 46 2.14 -7.96 -8.01
C TRP A 46 3.07 -9.08 -7.52
N ARG A 47 3.10 -10.21 -8.23
CA ARG A 47 3.97 -11.33 -7.84
C ARG A 47 5.44 -10.95 -7.87
N GLY A 48 5.91 -10.33 -8.96
CA GLY A 48 7.30 -9.88 -9.08
C GLY A 48 7.67 -8.85 -8.00
N LEU A 49 6.80 -7.86 -7.77
CA LEU A 49 7.02 -6.84 -6.73
C LEU A 49 7.07 -7.45 -5.33
N ARG A 50 6.25 -8.47 -5.07
CA ARG A 50 6.24 -9.16 -3.78
C ARG A 50 7.52 -9.95 -3.55
N GLU A 51 8.05 -10.64 -4.56
CA GLU A 51 9.33 -11.35 -4.43
C GLU A 51 10.50 -10.38 -4.18
N GLU A 52 10.57 -9.27 -4.92
CA GLU A 52 11.59 -8.24 -4.70
C GLU A 52 11.51 -7.65 -3.28
N ALA A 53 10.28 -7.35 -2.83
CA ALA A 53 10.03 -6.82 -1.50
C ALA A 53 10.39 -7.83 -0.42
N LEU A 54 10.12 -9.11 -0.64
CA LEU A 54 10.44 -10.20 0.27
C LEU A 54 11.95 -10.36 0.44
N VAL A 55 12.71 -10.35 -0.66
CA VAL A 55 14.18 -10.36 -0.62
C VAL A 55 14.71 -9.13 0.10
N GLY A 56 14.19 -7.95 -0.21
CA GLY A 56 14.57 -6.70 0.45
C GLY A 56 14.29 -6.72 1.95
N ALA A 57 13.12 -7.21 2.36
CA ALA A 57 12.74 -7.33 3.78
C ALA A 57 13.62 -8.36 4.50
N ALA A 58 13.88 -9.53 3.91
CA ALA A 58 14.73 -10.55 4.52
C ALA A 58 16.18 -10.05 4.71
N TYR A 59 16.73 -9.41 3.69
CA TYR A 59 18.05 -8.79 3.77
C TYR A 59 18.08 -7.68 4.82
N GLY A 60 17.10 -6.78 4.80
CA GLY A 60 16.97 -5.67 5.74
C GLY A 60 16.86 -6.14 7.18
N ALA A 61 16.04 -7.17 7.46
CA ALA A 61 15.88 -7.72 8.81
C ALA A 61 17.20 -8.29 9.34
N ARG A 62 17.93 -9.06 8.51
CA ARG A 62 19.20 -9.66 8.92
C ARG A 62 20.29 -8.61 9.14
N ILE A 63 20.47 -7.67 8.21
CA ILE A 63 21.47 -6.60 8.34
C ILE A 63 21.13 -5.67 9.49
N GLY A 64 19.85 -5.30 9.65
CA GLY A 64 19.37 -4.52 10.78
C GLY A 64 19.67 -5.20 12.12
N CYS A 65 19.39 -6.50 12.24
CA CYS A 65 19.73 -7.28 13.44
C CYS A 65 21.24 -7.26 13.73
N VAL A 66 22.09 -7.49 12.72
CA VAL A 66 23.55 -7.50 12.90
C VAL A 66 24.05 -6.11 13.29
N CYS A 67 23.56 -5.06 12.64
CA CYS A 67 23.94 -3.68 12.95
C CYS A 67 23.53 -3.31 14.39
N ARG A 68 22.33 -3.71 14.82
CA ARG A 68 21.81 -3.36 16.15
C ARG A 68 22.42 -4.16 17.28
N PHE A 69 22.46 -5.49 17.17
CA PHE A 69 22.83 -6.38 18.28
C PHE A 69 24.29 -6.82 18.25
N VAL A 70 24.89 -6.98 17.07
CA VAL A 70 26.31 -7.36 16.95
C VAL A 70 27.20 -6.11 16.93
N SER A 71 26.82 -5.09 16.16
CA SER A 71 27.62 -3.85 16.04
C SER A 71 27.24 -2.78 17.07
N GLN A 72 26.20 -3.03 17.88
CA GLN A 72 25.73 -2.15 18.95
C GLN A 72 25.43 -0.72 18.48
N ARG A 73 24.97 -0.56 17.23
CA ARG A 73 24.60 0.75 16.67
C ARG A 73 23.11 1.05 16.89
N PRO A 74 22.73 2.33 17.02
CA PRO A 74 21.33 2.72 17.05
C PRO A 74 20.64 2.36 15.73
N MET A 75 19.36 1.98 15.80
CA MET A 75 18.59 1.49 14.65
C MET A 75 18.51 2.52 13.51
N ASP A 76 18.47 3.82 13.83
CA ASP A 76 18.40 4.90 12.83
C ASP A 76 19.61 4.89 11.87
N LEU A 77 20.80 4.56 12.38
CA LEU A 77 21.99 4.44 11.53
C LEU A 77 21.91 3.20 10.63
N CYS A 78 21.41 2.09 11.17
CA CYS A 78 21.21 0.85 10.42
C CYS A 78 20.21 1.03 9.28
N GLU A 79 19.13 1.78 9.52
CA GLU A 79 18.16 2.12 8.48
C GLU A 79 18.74 3.07 7.43
N GLY A 80 19.57 4.02 7.86
CA GLY A 80 20.34 4.88 6.96
C GLY A 80 21.24 4.09 6.02
N ASP A 81 21.97 3.10 6.54
CA ASP A 81 22.86 2.25 5.75
C ASP A 81 22.09 1.43 4.70
N LEU A 82 20.88 0.94 5.03
CA LEU A 82 20.04 0.22 4.07
C LEU A 82 19.51 1.12 2.94
N LYS A 83 19.20 2.38 3.26
CA LYS A 83 18.78 3.38 2.24
C LYS A 83 19.90 3.67 1.25
N VAL A 84 21.15 3.68 1.71
CA VAL A 84 22.34 3.90 0.87
C VAL A 84 22.76 2.63 0.12
N ALA A 85 22.59 1.45 0.70
CA ALA A 85 22.95 0.16 0.09
C ALA A 85 22.22 -0.14 -1.22
N GLY A 86 21.18 0.62 -1.58
CA GLY A 86 20.62 0.62 -2.92
C GLY A 86 19.76 -0.60 -3.22
N LEU A 87 18.90 -1.01 -2.28
CA LEU A 87 17.90 -2.05 -2.54
C LEU A 87 17.07 -1.69 -3.78
N ALA A 88 17.07 -2.59 -4.76
CA ALA A 88 16.38 -2.37 -6.04
C ALA A 88 14.85 -2.54 -5.90
N GLY A 89 14.12 -1.97 -6.86
CA GLY A 89 12.67 -2.18 -6.99
C GLY A 89 11.88 -1.81 -5.73
N ALA A 90 10.99 -2.72 -5.30
CA ALA A 90 10.17 -2.56 -4.11
C ALA A 90 10.97 -2.60 -2.78
N GLY A 91 12.15 -3.23 -2.79
CA GLY A 91 13.02 -3.36 -1.60
C GLY A 91 13.56 -2.02 -1.08
N ARG A 92 13.55 -0.95 -1.87
CA ARG A 92 13.98 0.39 -1.40
C ARG A 92 13.09 0.96 -0.28
N TRP A 93 11.86 0.46 -0.17
CA TRP A 93 10.86 0.94 0.80
C TRP A 93 10.84 0.09 2.06
N VAL A 94 11.94 -0.62 2.36
CA VAL A 94 12.08 -1.37 3.60
C VAL A 94 12.17 -0.40 4.77
N SER A 95 11.25 -0.55 5.73
CA SER A 95 11.31 0.08 7.05
C SER A 95 11.78 -0.94 8.08
N LEU A 96 12.63 -0.52 9.02
CA LEU A 96 13.03 -1.34 10.15
C LEU A 96 12.27 -0.97 11.42
N SER A 97 12.02 -1.97 12.26
CA SER A 97 11.46 -1.80 13.61
C SER A 97 12.17 -2.77 14.55
N GLU A 98 12.61 -2.27 15.70
CA GLU A 98 13.21 -3.09 16.76
C GLU A 98 12.15 -3.55 17.75
N ASP A 99 12.32 -4.77 18.25
CA ASP A 99 11.68 -5.29 19.46
C ASP A 99 12.79 -5.66 20.45
N ALA A 100 12.98 -4.81 21.47
CA ALA A 100 14.08 -4.95 22.42
C ALA A 100 13.88 -6.11 23.40
N ASP A 101 12.62 -6.48 23.68
CA ASP A 101 12.27 -7.52 24.65
C ASP A 101 12.63 -8.90 24.12
N THR A 102 12.33 -9.14 22.84
CA THR A 102 12.60 -10.41 22.14
C THR A 102 13.95 -10.42 21.41
N ARG A 103 14.63 -9.26 21.35
CA ARG A 103 15.86 -9.04 20.56
C ARG A 103 15.66 -9.36 19.08
N THR A 104 14.53 -8.89 18.55
CA THR A 104 14.10 -9.16 17.18
C THR A 104 14.09 -7.86 16.38
N VAL A 105 14.54 -7.93 15.13
CA VAL A 105 14.41 -6.82 14.17
C VAL A 105 13.42 -7.23 13.09
N ARG A 106 12.40 -6.40 12.87
CA ARG A 106 11.40 -6.59 11.83
C ARG A 106 11.64 -5.62 10.69
N ALA A 107 11.69 -6.15 9.48
CA ALA A 107 11.73 -5.37 8.26
C ALA A 107 10.41 -5.54 7.51
N SER A 108 9.87 -4.45 6.98
CA SER A 108 8.65 -4.50 6.19
C SER A 108 8.70 -3.56 5.00
N VAL A 109 8.15 -4.04 3.89
CA VAL A 109 7.81 -3.22 2.73
C VAL A 109 6.30 -3.03 2.72
N PRO A 110 5.79 -1.78 2.75
CA PRO A 110 4.36 -1.51 2.80
C PRO A 110 3.59 -2.31 1.73
N LEU A 111 2.52 -3.00 2.16
CA LEU A 111 1.60 -3.79 1.32
C LEU A 111 2.19 -5.02 0.60
N LEU A 112 3.51 -5.23 0.63
CA LEU A 112 4.16 -6.26 -0.19
C LEU A 112 4.75 -7.40 0.66
N ALA A 113 5.55 -7.09 1.67
CA ALA A 113 6.34 -8.10 2.37
C ALA A 113 6.68 -7.70 3.82
N LYS A 114 6.85 -8.70 4.68
CA LYS A 114 7.35 -8.55 6.05
C LYS A 114 8.25 -9.72 6.39
N GLN A 115 9.36 -9.44 7.06
CA GLN A 115 10.30 -10.44 7.56
C GLN A 115 10.88 -10.01 8.91
N SER A 116 11.23 -10.99 9.75
CA SER A 116 11.86 -10.76 11.06
C SER A 116 13.17 -11.53 11.18
N ALA A 117 14.08 -11.00 11.99
CA ALA A 117 15.31 -11.69 12.37
C ALA A 117 15.53 -11.57 13.87
N ASP A 118 15.71 -12.70 14.53
CA ASP A 118 15.98 -12.80 15.97
C ASP A 118 17.47 -12.91 16.24
N PHE A 119 17.94 -12.21 17.26
CA PHE A 119 19.30 -12.32 17.74
C PHE A 119 19.43 -13.35 18.85
N ASP A 120 20.26 -14.37 18.61
CA ASP A 120 20.64 -15.38 19.59
C ASP A 120 22.16 -15.31 19.83
N PRO A 121 22.67 -15.21 21.07
CA PRO A 121 24.10 -15.11 21.33
C PRO A 121 24.93 -16.31 20.83
N ALA A 122 24.36 -17.51 20.76
CA ALA A 122 25.05 -18.72 20.31
C ALA A 122 25.00 -18.89 18.79
N ARG A 123 23.99 -18.33 18.11
CA ARG A 123 23.75 -18.53 16.66
C ARG A 123 23.85 -17.26 15.81
N GLY A 124 23.92 -16.09 16.45
CA GLY A 124 23.84 -14.78 15.82
C GLY A 124 22.42 -14.41 15.36
N CYS A 125 22.34 -13.53 14.36
CA CYS A 125 21.08 -13.10 13.76
C CYS A 125 20.52 -14.15 12.80
N ARG A 126 19.36 -14.72 13.13
CA ARG A 126 18.66 -15.71 12.31
C ARG A 126 17.36 -15.14 11.80
N LEU A 127 17.07 -15.35 10.52
CA LEU A 127 15.78 -15.01 9.92
C LEU A 127 14.69 -15.96 10.41
N GLU A 128 13.49 -15.43 10.56
CA GLU A 128 12.27 -16.22 10.73
C GLU A 128 12.13 -17.20 9.55
N PRO A 129 11.63 -18.42 9.79
CA PRO A 129 11.30 -19.33 8.70
C PRO A 129 10.36 -18.66 7.69
N TRP A 130 10.62 -18.90 6.41
CA TRP A 130 9.72 -18.44 5.37
C TRP A 130 8.38 -19.18 5.51
N GLN A 131 7.29 -18.43 5.55
CA GLN A 131 5.95 -18.98 5.50
C GLN A 131 5.49 -18.87 4.04
N ASP A 132 5.33 -20.02 3.39
CA ASP A 132 4.88 -20.14 1.99
C ASP A 132 3.43 -19.67 1.77
#